data_AF-A0A7J4M1G9-F1
#
_entry.id   AF-A0A7J4M1G9-F1
#
_cell.length_a   1.000
_cell.length_b   1.000
_cell.length_c   1.000
_cell.angle_alpha   90.00
_cell.angle_beta   90.00
_cell.angle_gamma   90.00
#
_symmetry.space_group_name_H-M   'P 1'
#
loop_
_entity.id
_entity.type
_entity.pdbx_description
1 polymer ?
#
loop_
_entity_poly.entity_id
_entity_poly.type
_entity_poly.pdbx_seq_one_letter_code
_entity_poly.pdbx_strand_id
1 'polypeptide(L)'
;MLQEKGVGIDDAIRLLEKRKKELEKETLTIPVCIFSHDKLSGLESITKYLKEEKGLSYHEIAVMLGRDDRTIWHACHQATLKMPELLPSKGRKDIAIPVRIFKERKVSVLEHIASYLKQTHGLTYHEIAALLHRDDRTIWTVISRAQKKGVRYG
;
A
#
# COMPACT_ATOMS: atom_id res chain seq x y z
N MET A 1 -38.66 -9.43 -34.24
CA MET A 1 -37.77 -8.26 -34.33
C MET A 1 -36.84 -8.27 -33.12
N LEU A 2 -35.59 -8.66 -33.31
CA LEU A 2 -34.54 -8.55 -32.28
C LEU A 2 -33.64 -7.38 -32.72
N GLN A 3 -33.73 -6.24 -32.05
CA GLN A 3 -32.77 -5.16 -32.23
C GLN A 3 -31.51 -5.49 -31.44
N GLU A 4 -30.43 -5.82 -32.13
CA GLU A 4 -29.09 -5.86 -31.55
C GLU A 4 -28.73 -4.45 -31.09
N LYS A 5 -28.68 -4.22 -29.78
CA LYS A 5 -28.03 -3.04 -29.21
C LYS A 5 -26.52 -3.23 -29.37
N GLY A 6 -25.99 -2.85 -30.53
CA GLY A 6 -24.56 -2.72 -30.74
C GLY A 6 -24.00 -1.67 -29.77
N VAL A 7 -23.03 -2.05 -28.94
CA VAL A 7 -22.27 -1.09 -28.13
C VAL A 7 -21.48 -0.21 -29.10
N GLY A 8 -21.71 1.11 -29.04
CA GLY A 8 -21.01 2.06 -29.90
C GLY A 8 -19.50 2.04 -29.66
N ILE A 9 -18.70 2.35 -30.67
CA ILE A 9 -17.23 2.39 -30.57
C ILE A 9 -16.78 3.32 -29.44
N ASP A 10 -17.48 4.44 -29.23
CA ASP A 10 -17.19 5.39 -28.15
C ASP A 10 -17.44 4.81 -26.74
N ASP A 11 -18.51 4.04 -26.58
CA ASP A 11 -18.81 3.35 -25.32
C ASP A 11 -17.77 2.25 -25.04
N ALA A 12 -17.33 1.55 -26.09
CA ALA A 12 -16.27 0.56 -25.99
C ALA A 12 -14.93 1.20 -25.60
N ILE A 13 -14.55 2.35 -26.20
CA ILE A 13 -13.34 3.11 -25.83
C ILE A 13 -13.41 3.52 -24.36
N ARG A 14 -14.52 4.12 -23.93
CA ARG A 14 -14.73 4.54 -22.54
C ARG A 14 -14.62 3.37 -21.55
N LEU A 15 -15.15 2.20 -21.91
CA LEU A 15 -15.06 1.00 -21.08
C LEU A 15 -13.62 0.48 -20.97
N LEU A 16 -12.87 0.49 -22.07
CA LEU A 16 -11.45 0.10 -22.09
C LEU A 16 -10.59 1.03 -21.26
N GLU A 17 -10.79 2.34 -21.36
CA GLU A 17 -10.09 3.33 -20.53
C GLU A 17 -10.36 3.13 -19.04
N LYS A 18 -11.62 2.90 -18.67
CA LYS A 18 -12.01 2.60 -17.28
C LYS A 18 -11.32 1.32 -16.78
N ARG A 19 -11.34 0.24 -17.57
CA ARG A 19 -10.71 -1.04 -17.23
C ARG A 19 -9.20 -0.88 -17.05
N LYS A 20 -8.54 -0.14 -17.94
CA LYS A 20 -7.10 0.17 -17.85
C LYS A 20 -6.77 0.88 -16.53
N LYS A 21 -7.55 1.89 -16.15
CA LYS A 21 -7.37 2.62 -14.89
C LYS A 21 -7.59 1.73 -13.65
N GLU A 22 -8.52 0.78 -13.71
CA GLU A 22 -8.73 -0.20 -12.64
C GLU A 22 -7.53 -1.15 -12.51
N LEU A 23 -6.99 -1.65 -13.62
CA LEU A 23 -5.80 -2.52 -13.65
C LEU A 23 -4.54 -1.80 -13.13
N GLU A 24 -4.35 -0.52 -13.48
CA GLU A 24 -3.26 0.30 -12.95
C GLU A 24 -3.35 0.44 -11.42
N LYS A 25 -4.57 0.58 -10.87
CA LYS A 25 -4.78 0.61 -9.41
C LYS A 25 -4.47 -0.72 -8.73
N GLU A 26 -4.79 -1.85 -9.37
CA GLU A 26 -4.53 -3.19 -8.83
C GLU A 26 -3.04 -3.58 -8.84
N THR A 27 -2.28 -3.01 -9.77
CA THR A 27 -0.84 -3.22 -9.94
C THR A 27 0.02 -2.17 -9.24
N LEU A 28 -0.61 -1.18 -8.60
CA LEU A 28 0.10 -0.14 -7.87
C LEU A 28 0.91 -0.73 -6.71
N THR A 29 2.18 -0.35 -6.66
CA THR A 29 3.12 -0.78 -5.61
C THR A 29 3.75 0.42 -4.91
N ILE A 30 4.24 0.18 -3.70
CA ILE A 30 4.98 1.15 -2.89
C ILE A 30 6.38 0.60 -2.56
N PRO A 31 7.45 1.39 -2.66
CA PRO A 31 8.78 0.97 -2.23
C PRO A 31 8.79 0.68 -0.73
N VAL A 32 9.42 -0.42 -0.31
CA VAL A 32 9.55 -0.75 1.12
C VAL A 32 10.30 0.33 1.90
N CYS A 33 11.20 1.07 1.23
CA CYS A 33 12.04 2.08 1.86
C CYS A 33 11.26 3.28 2.42
N ILE A 34 10.00 3.48 2.00
CA ILE A 34 9.15 4.52 2.60
C ILE A 34 8.84 4.25 4.08
N PHE A 35 9.11 3.03 4.56
CA PHE A 35 8.92 2.62 5.95
C PHE A 35 10.22 2.60 6.75
N SER A 36 11.37 2.94 6.14
CA SER A 36 12.69 2.92 6.76
C SER A 36 12.94 4.14 7.67
N HIS A 37 11.98 4.46 8.53
CA HIS A 37 12.05 5.53 9.51
C HIS A 37 11.13 5.21 10.70
N ASP A 38 11.22 5.98 11.78
CA ASP A 38 10.38 5.89 12.97
C ASP A 38 9.39 7.05 13.14
N LYS A 39 9.54 8.14 12.36
CA LYS A 39 8.70 9.35 12.49
C LYS A 39 7.22 9.15 12.10
N LEU A 40 6.95 8.42 11.01
CA LEU A 40 5.58 8.19 10.52
C LEU A 40 5.10 6.77 10.86
N SER A 41 3.81 6.65 11.14
CA SER A 41 3.12 5.36 11.16
C SER A 41 3.02 4.77 9.76
N GLY A 42 2.76 3.46 9.67
CA GLY A 42 2.64 2.79 8.38
C GLY A 42 1.53 3.38 7.50
N LEU A 43 0.39 3.79 8.08
CA LEU A 43 -0.68 4.43 7.29
C LEU A 43 -0.24 5.80 6.79
N GLU A 44 0.37 6.62 7.64
CA GLU A 44 0.91 7.94 7.28
C GLU A 44 1.92 7.83 6.13
N SER A 45 2.89 6.91 6.20
CA SER A 45 3.87 6.66 5.12
C SER A 45 3.19 6.30 3.80
N ILE A 46 2.22 5.37 3.82
CA ILE A 46 1.48 4.95 2.62
C ILE A 46 0.73 6.15 2.04
N THR A 47 -0.05 6.87 2.86
CA THR A 47 -0.88 7.97 2.38
C THR A 47 -0.05 9.11 1.82
N LYS A 48 1.08 9.44 2.46
CA LYS A 48 1.99 10.49 2.00
C LYS A 48 2.61 10.12 0.66
N TYR A 49 3.16 8.92 0.52
CA TYR A 49 3.75 8.47 -0.75
C TYR A 49 2.73 8.44 -1.89
N LEU A 50 1.53 7.91 -1.64
CA LEU A 50 0.47 7.87 -2.65
C LEU A 50 -0.03 9.27 -3.05
N LYS A 51 -0.03 10.21 -2.10
CA LYS A 51 -0.47 11.59 -2.36
C LYS A 51 0.59 12.40 -3.09
N GLU A 52 1.81 12.41 -2.58
CA GLU A 52 2.88 13.30 -3.03
C GLU A 52 3.62 12.73 -4.25
N GLU A 53 3.94 11.44 -4.26
CA GLU A 53 4.72 10.80 -5.34
C GLU A 53 3.81 10.27 -6.46
N LYS A 54 2.65 9.69 -6.11
CA LYS A 54 1.70 9.14 -7.11
C LYS A 54 0.61 10.12 -7.53
N GLY A 55 0.52 11.29 -6.89
CA GLY A 55 -0.43 12.34 -7.26
C GLY A 55 -1.91 11.99 -7.03
N LEU A 56 -2.21 10.96 -6.23
CA LEU A 56 -3.58 10.45 -6.10
C LEU A 56 -4.46 11.38 -5.24
N SER A 57 -5.76 11.39 -5.53
CA SER A 57 -6.72 12.09 -4.67
C SER A 57 -6.92 11.35 -3.35
N TYR A 58 -7.34 12.06 -2.29
CA TYR A 58 -7.67 11.42 -1.01
C TYR A 58 -8.74 10.34 -1.17
N HIS A 59 -9.73 10.59 -2.04
CA HIS A 59 -10.77 9.64 -2.35
C HIS A 59 -10.25 8.37 -3.01
N GLU A 60 -9.33 8.49 -3.98
CA GLU A 60 -8.72 7.32 -4.61
C GLU A 60 -7.92 6.50 -3.60
N ILE A 61 -7.16 7.16 -2.73
CA ILE A 61 -6.40 6.50 -1.66
C ILE A 61 -7.36 5.79 -0.68
N ALA A 62 -8.46 6.43 -0.31
CA ALA A 62 -9.49 5.87 0.57
C ALA A 62 -10.09 4.59 0.00
N VAL A 63 -10.49 4.62 -1.27
CA VAL A 63 -11.03 3.46 -1.99
C VAL A 63 -10.01 2.31 -2.08
N MET A 64 -8.76 2.60 -2.40
CA MET A 64 -7.70 1.58 -2.49
C MET A 64 -7.39 0.94 -1.15
N LEU A 65 -7.36 1.73 -0.09
CA LEU A 65 -7.03 1.29 1.26
C LEU A 65 -8.24 0.80 2.07
N GLY A 66 -9.46 0.85 1.51
CA GLY A 66 -10.68 0.45 2.23
C GLY A 66 -10.96 1.29 3.48
N ARG A 67 -10.60 2.57 3.44
CA ARG A 67 -10.70 3.54 4.55
C ARG A 67 -11.60 4.69 4.16
N ASP A 68 -12.08 5.44 5.15
CA ASP A 68 -12.84 6.66 4.90
C ASP A 68 -11.93 7.83 4.50
N ASP A 69 -12.49 8.76 3.72
CA ASP A 69 -11.77 9.93 3.21
C ASP A 69 -11.17 10.81 4.32
N ARG A 70 -11.86 10.92 5.46
CA ARG A 70 -11.43 11.73 6.60
C ARG A 70 -10.18 11.14 7.26
N THR A 71 -10.15 9.82 7.44
CA THR A 71 -8.97 9.09 7.94
C THR A 71 -7.78 9.28 7.01
N ILE A 72 -7.98 9.19 5.69
CA ILE A 72 -6.90 9.39 4.72
C ILE A 72 -6.38 10.83 4.75
N TRP A 73 -7.28 11.81 4.74
CA TRP A 73 -6.90 13.21 4.83
C TRP A 73 -6.11 13.48 6.11
N HIS A 74 -6.59 13.02 7.26
CA HIS A 74 -5.92 13.20 8.54
C HIS A 74 -4.54 12.53 8.57
N ALA A 75 -4.43 11.28 8.09
CA ALA A 75 -3.14 10.58 8.01
C ALA A 75 -2.15 11.31 7.09
N CYS A 76 -2.59 11.76 5.91
CA CYS A 76 -1.73 12.50 5.00
C CYS A 76 -1.29 13.85 5.62
N HIS A 77 -2.22 14.58 6.24
CA HIS A 77 -1.92 15.84 6.88
C HIS A 77 -0.91 15.69 8.02
N GLN A 78 -1.13 14.71 8.92
CA GLN A 78 -0.18 14.41 9.99
C GLN A 78 1.18 13.97 9.44
N ALA A 79 1.21 13.20 8.35
CA ALA A 79 2.45 12.79 7.71
C ALA A 79 3.26 13.98 7.21
N THR A 80 2.63 14.93 6.52
CA THR A 80 3.29 16.15 6.02
C THR A 80 3.76 17.05 7.17
N LEU A 81 3.06 17.10 8.30
CA LEU A 81 3.50 17.85 9.49
C LEU A 81 4.72 17.21 10.17
N LYS A 82 4.70 15.89 10.33
CA LYS A 82 5.78 15.13 11.01
C LYS A 82 7.04 14.98 10.13
N MET A 83 6.84 14.94 8.82
CA MET A 83 7.88 14.75 7.82
C MET A 83 7.54 15.58 6.58
N PRO A 84 7.92 16.86 6.55
CA PRO A 84 7.69 17.72 5.39
C PRO A 84 8.45 17.27 4.15
N GLU A 85 9.61 16.63 4.33
CA GLU A 85 10.43 16.08 3.25
C GLU A 85 9.70 14.97 2.46
N LEU A 86 10.03 14.84 1.18
CA LEU A 86 9.53 13.74 0.34
C LEU A 86 10.10 12.40 0.83
N LEU A 87 9.26 11.37 0.76
CA LEU A 87 9.68 10.00 1.09
C LEU A 87 10.63 9.45 0.01
N PRO A 88 11.60 8.59 0.38
CA PRO A 88 12.52 8.01 -0.57
C PRO A 88 11.81 7.09 -1.56
N SER A 89 12.06 7.29 -2.86
CA SER A 89 11.54 6.44 -3.94
C SER A 89 12.43 5.24 -4.26
N LYS A 90 13.67 5.22 -3.75
CA LYS A 90 14.65 4.12 -3.86
C LYS A 90 15.39 3.92 -2.55
N GLY A 91 15.75 2.68 -2.24
CA GLY A 91 16.43 2.33 -0.99
C GLY A 91 17.47 1.23 -1.17
N ARG A 92 17.91 0.62 -0.07
CA ARG A 92 18.95 -0.42 -0.06
C ARG A 92 18.56 -1.68 -0.86
N LYS A 93 17.28 -2.04 -0.83
CA LYS A 93 16.71 -3.13 -1.64
C LYS A 93 15.52 -2.57 -2.40
N ASP A 94 15.46 -2.84 -3.71
CA ASP A 94 14.35 -2.44 -4.59
C ASP A 94 13.15 -3.40 -4.44
N ILE A 95 12.63 -3.50 -3.22
CA ILE A 95 11.43 -4.27 -2.92
C ILE A 95 10.22 -3.35 -2.97
N ALA A 96 9.21 -3.77 -3.74
CA ALA A 96 7.95 -3.08 -3.86
C ALA A 96 6.81 -3.94 -3.28
N ILE A 97 5.90 -3.29 -2.56
CA ILE A 97 4.77 -3.93 -1.89
C ILE A 97 3.48 -3.52 -2.61
N PRO A 98 2.62 -4.45 -3.03
CA PRO A 98 1.34 -4.12 -3.67
C PRO A 98 0.41 -3.36 -2.71
N VAL A 99 -0.12 -2.21 -3.13
CA VAL A 99 -1.02 -1.38 -2.29
C VAL A 99 -2.27 -2.15 -1.86
N ARG A 100 -2.75 -3.05 -2.73
CA ARG A 100 -3.95 -3.87 -2.49
C ARG A 100 -3.89 -4.68 -1.19
N ILE A 101 -2.71 -5.04 -0.69
CA ILE A 101 -2.61 -5.82 0.56
C ILE A 101 -3.11 -5.03 1.77
N PHE A 102 -3.06 -3.70 1.72
CA PHE A 102 -3.46 -2.82 2.83
C PHE A 102 -4.97 -2.53 2.88
N LYS A 103 -5.74 -3.08 1.93
CA LYS A 103 -7.20 -2.96 1.91
C LYS A 103 -7.85 -3.81 3.01
N GLU A 104 -7.24 -4.95 3.37
CA GLU A 104 -7.64 -5.72 4.54
C GLU A 104 -7.29 -4.94 5.82
N ARG A 105 -8.23 -4.93 6.77
CA ARG A 105 -8.14 -4.11 7.99
C ARG A 105 -8.08 -4.94 9.27
N LYS A 106 -8.27 -6.27 9.18
CA LYS A 106 -8.12 -7.20 10.31
C LYS A 106 -6.71 -7.24 10.89
N VAL A 107 -5.72 -6.85 10.09
CA VAL A 107 -4.32 -6.76 10.52
C VAL A 107 -3.77 -5.35 10.29
N SER A 108 -2.76 -5.01 11.07
CA SER A 108 -2.08 -3.71 10.99
C SER A 108 -1.21 -3.62 9.74
N VAL A 109 -0.88 -2.38 9.36
CA VAL A 109 0.03 -2.10 8.23
C VAL A 109 1.40 -2.77 8.44
N LEU A 110 1.94 -2.74 9.66
CA LEU A 110 3.23 -3.36 9.95
C LEU A 110 3.16 -4.90 9.88
N GLU A 111 2.05 -5.50 10.33
CA GLU A 111 1.79 -6.94 10.17
C GLU A 111 1.75 -7.34 8.69
N HIS A 112 1.08 -6.54 7.84
CA HIS A 112 1.07 -6.74 6.38
C HIS A 112 2.48 -6.67 5.78
N ILE A 113 3.22 -5.59 6.04
CA ILE A 113 4.57 -5.37 5.49
C ILE A 113 5.51 -6.50 5.90
N ALA A 114 5.63 -6.76 7.21
CA ALA A 114 6.57 -7.76 7.71
C ALA A 114 6.24 -9.17 7.21
N SER A 115 4.95 -9.53 7.16
CA SER A 115 4.51 -10.83 6.64
C SER A 115 4.75 -10.97 5.14
N TYR A 116 4.49 -9.92 4.35
CA TYR A 116 4.76 -9.93 2.91
C TYR A 116 6.26 -10.09 2.63
N LEU A 117 7.12 -9.34 3.32
CA LEU A 117 8.57 -9.46 3.18
C LEU A 117 9.09 -10.85 3.58
N LYS A 118 8.51 -11.45 4.63
CA LYS A 118 8.90 -12.78 5.07
C LYS A 118 8.47 -13.87 4.09
N GLN A 119 7.23 -13.82 3.61
CA GLN A 119 6.61 -14.89 2.83
C GLN A 119 6.97 -14.80 1.35
N THR A 120 6.95 -13.59 0.77
CA THR A 120 7.17 -13.39 -0.66
C THR A 120 8.66 -13.23 -1.02
N HIS A 121 9.46 -12.63 -0.12
CA HIS A 121 10.89 -12.38 -0.37
C HIS A 121 11.83 -13.25 0.48
N GLY A 122 11.30 -14.11 1.35
CA GLY A 122 12.11 -15.05 2.14
C GLY A 122 13.03 -14.40 3.17
N LEU A 123 12.87 -13.10 3.48
CA LEU A 123 13.82 -12.38 4.33
C LEU A 123 13.87 -12.92 5.76
N THR A 124 15.02 -12.81 6.40
CA THR A 124 15.18 -13.10 7.83
C THR A 124 14.52 -12.02 8.69
N TYR A 125 14.21 -12.33 9.96
CA TYR A 125 13.66 -11.33 10.88
C TYR A 125 14.58 -10.11 11.03
N HIS A 126 15.89 -10.37 11.11
CA HIS A 126 16.91 -9.34 11.22
C HIS A 126 16.97 -8.45 9.97
N GLU A 127 16.91 -9.03 8.77
CA GLU A 127 16.87 -8.23 7.53
C GLU A 127 15.62 -7.34 7.45
N ILE A 128 14.46 -7.87 7.86
CA ILE A 128 13.22 -7.09 7.88
C ILE A 128 13.31 -5.95 8.90
N ALA A 129 13.87 -6.22 10.08
CA ALA A 129 14.08 -5.23 11.13
C ALA A 129 15.00 -4.10 10.67
N ALA A 130 16.14 -4.44 10.07
CA ALA A 130 17.05 -3.48 9.47
C ALA A 130 16.42 -2.66 8.34
N LEU A 131 15.58 -3.29 7.50
CA LEU A 131 14.92 -2.64 6.37
C LEU A 131 13.83 -1.67 6.82
N LEU A 132 13.08 -2.00 7.87
CA LEU A 132 11.96 -1.19 8.38
C LEU A 132 12.37 -0.25 9.52
N HIS A 133 13.66 -0.20 9.88
CA HIS A 133 14.15 0.54 11.03
C HIS A 133 13.36 0.18 12.32
N ARG A 134 13.30 -1.12 12.62
CA ARG A 134 12.60 -1.68 13.79
C ARG A 134 13.51 -2.65 14.53
N ASP A 135 13.14 -2.96 15.76
CA ASP A 135 13.79 -4.00 16.55
C ASP A 135 13.34 -5.41 16.12
N ASP A 136 14.25 -6.37 16.17
CA ASP A 136 14.02 -7.78 15.79
C ASP A 136 12.83 -8.40 16.55
N ARG A 137 12.65 -8.07 17.84
CA ARG A 137 11.53 -8.57 18.66
C ARG A 137 10.20 -8.01 18.20
N THR A 138 10.20 -6.77 17.71
CA THR A 138 9.00 -6.15 17.13
C THR A 138 8.60 -6.90 15.87
N ILE A 139 9.56 -7.18 14.98
CA ILE A 139 9.32 -7.92 13.73
C ILE A 139 8.81 -9.34 14.02
N TRP A 140 9.44 -10.06 14.95
CA TRP A 140 8.97 -11.38 15.35
C TRP A 140 7.53 -11.34 15.88
N THR A 141 7.23 -10.37 16.76
CA THR A 141 5.90 -10.23 17.37
C THR A 141 4.83 -9.96 16.33
N VAL A 142 5.06 -9.04 15.39
CA VAL A 142 4.07 -8.70 14.36
C VAL A 142 3.84 -9.86 13.40
N ILE A 143 4.90 -10.57 12.98
CA ILE A 143 4.74 -11.75 12.11
C ILE A 143 3.96 -12.85 12.83
N SER A 144 4.29 -13.13 14.10
CA SER A 144 3.55 -14.13 14.90
C SER A 144 2.07 -13.78 15.05
N ARG A 145 1.75 -12.51 15.32
CA ARG A 145 0.35 -12.04 15.40
C ARG A 145 -0.37 -12.16 14.06
N ALA A 146 0.29 -11.78 12.95
CA ALA A 146 -0.27 -11.91 11.61
C ALA A 146 -0.56 -13.37 11.24
N GLN A 147 0.32 -14.30 11.60
CA GLN A 147 0.11 -15.74 11.40
C GLN A 147 -1.11 -16.25 12.18
N LYS A 148 -1.28 -15.84 13.45
CA LYS A 148 -2.47 -16.17 14.25
C LYS A 148 -3.76 -15.61 13.65
N LYS A 149 -3.68 -14.50 12.91
CA LYS A 149 -4.79 -13.90 12.16
C LYS A 149 -4.98 -14.51 10.76
N GLY A 150 -4.21 -15.53 10.39
CA GLY A 150 -4.35 -16.25 9.13
C GLY A 150 -3.78 -15.51 7.90
N VAL A 151 -2.91 -14.53 8.08
CA VAL A 151 -2.32 -13.77 6.95
C VAL A 151 -1.40 -14.67 6.13
N ARG A 152 -1.72 -14.79 4.83
CA ARG A 152 -0.89 -15.50 3.85
C ARG A 152 -0.72 -14.66 2.58
N TYR A 153 0.51 -14.62 2.09
CA TYR A 153 0.93 -14.06 0.81
C TYR A 153 1.62 -15.18 0.04
N GLY A 154 1.18 -15.37 -1.21
CA GLY A 154 1.71 -16.35 -2.15
C GLY A 154 1.78 -15.73 -3.53
#